data_AF-A0A7V4SSN3-F1
#
_entry.id   AF-A0A7V4SSN3-F1
#
_cell.length_a   1.000
_cell.length_b   1.000
_cell.length_c   1.000
_cell.angle_alpha   90.00
_cell.angle_beta   90.00
_cell.angle_gamma   90.00
#
_symmetry.space_group_name_H-M   'P 1'
#
loop_
_entity.id
_entity.type
_entity.pdbx_description
1 polymer ?
#
loop_
_entity_poly.entity_id
_entity_poly.type
_entity_poly.pdbx_seq_one_letter_code
_entity_poly.pdbx_strand_id
1 'polypeptide(L)'
;MWGKSILAGIIVSMWVAPGAAAQSYATALARERGLQGRVIWFDAEANLWELSTREGVADIVAKCKAANINTIVVDVKPLSGLVLYKSKIAPRLTTYQGKKYPANYDLLKVVLEEGHKAGIEVHAAVNVFSEGSQKVAGGPALRHIEWQTVQYEMERTVATNDGTVFKLTCANTPYTEDEVCLYGTDPESAGKLPPNTVYVRVDADGRPIHCGTATGYARLSAPKGGYLLVGSGKAGEWLKSVVESGEQFKLDGKKLLIPIGSAPSSHNAIFVNPLHPEARAYALNVISEICQNYPIDGLVLDRMRYPNLYSDFSEITRQAFENYIGQKVARWPEDVYERSPIPGEIKQGPLFKSWLKFRAKVMRDFLAEVRNRVKTARPNAVLGIYVGSWYPLYYDVGVNWGSPRHNADLDWWPEGYEETGYADLVDYMMTGCYYAHPTRKDAVAAGDEEWKSVEAAAEESLNAVKDATIVYGSLYLVQYQGRPDKFRRALHECLEKTQGCMLFDLVYVRKYNWWDLLKQAFPTPRKAPHAVPDLLTQIREHGGQEARK
;
A
#
# COMPACT_ATOMS: atom_id res chain seq x y z
N MET A 1 -56.07 18.08 -40.92
CA MET A 1 -54.61 18.33 -41.06
C MET A 1 -53.87 17.33 -40.18
N TRP A 2 -52.78 16.78 -40.71
CA TRP A 2 -52.04 15.60 -40.25
C TRP A 2 -51.44 15.71 -38.83
N GLY A 3 -51.17 14.56 -38.19
CA GLY A 3 -49.99 14.42 -37.32
C GLY A 3 -50.14 13.70 -35.96
N LYS A 4 -50.17 12.36 -36.01
CA LYS A 4 -49.69 11.31 -35.07
C LYS A 4 -49.20 11.63 -33.64
N SER A 5 -49.65 10.76 -32.72
CA SER A 5 -49.16 10.45 -31.36
C SER A 5 -47.68 10.06 -31.24
N ILE A 6 -47.07 10.20 -30.05
CA ILE A 6 -46.40 9.15 -29.24
C ILE A 6 -45.76 9.75 -27.95
N LEU A 7 -45.80 8.94 -26.88
CA LEU A 7 -45.29 9.06 -25.52
C LEU A 7 -43.86 9.63 -25.37
N ALA A 8 -43.62 10.32 -24.25
CA ALA A 8 -42.37 10.19 -23.50
C ALA A 8 -42.70 10.22 -22.00
N GLY A 9 -42.56 9.06 -21.35
CA GLY A 9 -42.75 8.88 -19.92
C GLY A 9 -41.68 9.62 -19.13
N ILE A 10 -42.10 10.20 -18.01
CA ILE A 10 -41.22 10.71 -16.97
C ILE A 10 -40.53 9.49 -16.33
N ILE A 11 -39.30 9.20 -16.74
CA ILE A 11 -38.42 8.32 -15.99
C ILE A 11 -38.00 9.11 -14.75
N VAL A 12 -38.67 8.85 -13.63
CA VAL A 12 -38.08 9.06 -12.32
C VAL A 12 -36.91 8.08 -12.26
N SER A 13 -35.69 8.59 -12.46
CA SER A 13 -34.50 7.84 -12.13
C SER A 13 -34.53 7.60 -10.62
N MET A 14 -34.94 6.38 -10.24
CA MET A 14 -34.72 5.87 -8.90
C MET A 14 -33.21 5.92 -8.68
N TRP A 15 -32.77 6.91 -7.92
CA TRP A 15 -31.54 6.81 -7.16
C TRP A 15 -31.70 5.57 -6.28
N VAL A 16 -31.08 4.47 -6.71
CA VAL A 16 -30.82 3.35 -5.83
C VAL A 16 -29.90 3.91 -4.76
N ALA A 17 -30.46 4.16 -3.58
CA ALA A 17 -29.66 4.30 -2.37
C ALA A 17 -28.67 3.13 -2.32
N PRO A 18 -27.41 3.30 -1.89
CA PRO A 18 -26.52 2.18 -1.66
C PRO A 18 -27.15 1.33 -0.55
N GLY A 19 -27.93 0.34 -0.97
CA GLY A 19 -28.58 -0.62 -0.10
C GLY A 19 -27.49 -1.44 0.56
N ALA A 20 -27.67 -1.68 1.86
CA ALA A 20 -26.83 -2.56 2.66
C ALA A 20 -26.33 -3.73 1.80
N ALA A 21 -25.01 -3.78 1.58
CA ALA A 21 -24.40 -4.91 0.88
C ALA A 21 -24.90 -6.18 1.56
N ALA A 22 -25.40 -7.14 0.77
CA ALA A 22 -25.77 -8.45 1.29
C ALA A 22 -24.61 -8.95 2.14
N GLN A 23 -24.89 -9.29 3.40
CA GLN A 23 -23.86 -9.70 4.34
C GLN A 23 -23.09 -10.89 3.74
N SER A 24 -21.77 -10.76 3.61
CA SER A 24 -20.89 -11.82 3.10
C SER A 24 -21.21 -13.14 3.80
N TYR A 25 -21.25 -14.24 3.04
CA TYR A 25 -21.51 -15.57 3.59
C TYR A 25 -20.43 -15.94 4.61
N ALA A 26 -19.16 -15.57 4.36
CA ALA A 26 -18.09 -15.75 5.31
C ALA A 26 -18.33 -15.00 6.64
N THR A 27 -18.87 -13.76 6.59
CA THR A 27 -19.23 -13.00 7.81
C THR A 27 -20.38 -13.68 8.55
N ALA A 28 -21.43 -14.10 7.84
CA ALA A 28 -22.57 -14.78 8.46
C ALA A 28 -22.14 -16.10 9.12
N LEU A 29 -21.37 -16.93 8.42
CA LEU A 29 -20.89 -18.22 8.92
C LEU A 29 -19.93 -18.08 10.10
N ALA A 30 -19.02 -17.09 10.07
CA ALA A 30 -18.14 -16.81 11.20
C ALA A 30 -18.94 -16.41 12.45
N ARG A 31 -19.97 -15.56 12.30
CA ARG A 31 -20.84 -15.14 13.41
C ARG A 31 -21.66 -16.31 13.97
N GLU A 32 -22.28 -17.12 13.10
CA GLU A 32 -23.06 -18.29 13.48
C GLU A 32 -22.22 -19.27 14.33
N ARG A 33 -20.98 -19.51 13.92
CA ARG A 33 -20.03 -20.39 14.63
C ARG A 33 -19.30 -19.72 15.78
N GLY A 34 -19.57 -18.44 16.04
CA GLY A 34 -18.91 -17.69 17.08
C GLY A 34 -17.39 -17.57 16.89
N LEU A 35 -16.92 -17.46 15.66
CA LEU A 35 -15.52 -17.29 15.27
C LEU A 35 -15.19 -15.80 15.14
N GLN A 36 -13.95 -15.43 15.45
CA GLN A 36 -13.47 -14.05 15.31
C GLN A 36 -11.95 -14.01 15.21
N GLY A 37 -11.42 -13.46 14.12
CA GLY A 37 -9.98 -13.21 13.96
C GLY A 37 -9.54 -12.04 14.84
N ARG A 38 -8.49 -12.22 15.64
CA ARG A 38 -7.94 -11.18 16.52
C ARG A 38 -6.43 -11.18 16.36
N VAL A 39 -6.01 -10.53 15.29
CA VAL A 39 -4.62 -10.51 14.86
C VAL A 39 -3.93 -9.26 15.41
N ILE A 40 -2.72 -9.42 15.93
CA ILE A 40 -1.83 -8.30 16.24
C ILE A 40 -0.56 -8.43 15.40
N TRP A 41 -0.16 -7.34 14.75
CA TRP A 41 1.10 -7.29 14.03
C TRP A 41 2.22 -6.90 15.00
N PHE A 42 3.36 -7.58 14.89
CA PHE A 42 4.61 -7.28 15.59
C PHE A 42 5.61 -6.80 14.54
N ASP A 43 5.59 -5.52 14.21
CA ASP A 43 6.61 -4.90 13.37
C ASP A 43 7.93 -4.94 14.14
N ALA A 44 8.91 -5.68 13.61
CA ALA A 44 10.11 -5.97 14.35
C ALA A 44 11.05 -4.76 14.46
N GLU A 45 11.06 -3.86 13.48
CA GLU A 45 11.87 -2.64 13.56
C GLU A 45 11.27 -1.65 14.58
N ALA A 46 9.95 -1.47 14.59
CA ALA A 46 9.24 -0.59 15.51
C ALA A 46 9.20 -1.10 16.96
N ASN A 47 9.25 -2.42 17.17
CA ASN A 47 9.22 -3.06 18.48
C ASN A 47 10.56 -3.72 18.85
N LEU A 48 11.65 -3.34 18.17
CA LEU A 48 12.94 -4.00 18.31
C LEU A 48 13.43 -4.03 19.76
N TRP A 49 13.10 -3.00 20.56
CA TRP A 49 13.63 -2.90 21.90
C TRP A 49 13.21 -4.05 22.79
N GLU A 50 11.97 -4.50 22.66
CA GLU A 50 11.37 -5.56 23.46
C GLU A 50 11.42 -6.90 22.75
N LEU A 51 11.29 -6.91 21.42
CA LEU A 51 11.37 -8.14 20.65
C LEU A 51 12.80 -8.71 20.57
N SER A 52 13.83 -7.93 20.92
CA SER A 52 15.23 -8.39 20.95
C SER A 52 15.62 -9.21 22.20
N THR A 53 14.67 -9.55 23.08
CA THR A 53 14.91 -10.40 24.26
C THR A 53 13.77 -11.41 24.44
N ARG A 54 14.07 -12.59 25.00
CA ARG A 54 13.03 -13.59 25.28
C ARG A 54 12.04 -13.07 26.31
N GLU A 55 12.53 -12.38 27.33
CA GLU A 55 11.71 -11.84 28.43
C GLU A 55 10.72 -10.80 27.90
N GLY A 56 11.16 -9.91 27.00
CA GLY A 56 10.28 -8.94 26.34
C GLY A 56 9.23 -9.62 25.46
N VAL A 57 9.62 -10.63 24.68
CA VAL A 57 8.66 -11.43 23.89
C VAL A 57 7.64 -12.13 24.81
N ALA A 58 8.08 -12.78 25.87
CA ALA A 58 7.23 -13.49 26.81
C ALA A 58 6.22 -12.56 27.51
N ASP A 59 6.65 -11.37 27.94
CA ASP A 59 5.77 -10.35 28.52
C ASP A 59 4.70 -9.89 27.52
N ILE A 60 5.09 -9.60 26.28
CA ILE A 60 4.16 -9.17 25.23
C ILE A 60 3.16 -10.30 24.90
N VAL A 61 3.63 -11.54 24.75
CA VAL A 61 2.76 -12.70 24.48
C VAL A 61 1.77 -12.93 25.63
N ALA A 62 2.20 -12.78 26.89
CA ALA A 62 1.32 -12.87 28.04
C ALA A 62 0.22 -11.79 28.01
N LYS A 63 0.55 -10.56 27.60
CA LYS A 63 -0.42 -9.48 27.43
C LYS A 63 -1.39 -9.75 26.27
N CYS A 64 -0.91 -10.28 25.15
CA CYS A 64 -1.75 -10.74 24.05
C CYS A 64 -2.75 -11.81 24.52
N LYS A 65 -2.27 -12.81 25.28
CA LYS A 65 -3.13 -13.86 25.86
C LYS A 65 -4.19 -13.28 26.78
N ALA A 66 -3.80 -12.38 27.69
CA ALA A 66 -4.72 -11.73 28.61
C ALA A 66 -5.77 -10.86 27.90
N ALA A 67 -5.44 -10.32 26.73
CA ALA A 67 -6.35 -9.57 25.87
C ALA A 67 -7.13 -10.45 24.87
N ASN A 68 -7.05 -11.78 24.98
CA ASN A 68 -7.70 -12.74 24.08
C ASN A 68 -7.37 -12.54 22.59
N ILE A 69 -6.16 -12.06 22.28
CA ILE A 69 -5.56 -12.14 20.93
C ILE A 69 -5.31 -13.61 20.60
N ASN A 70 -5.64 -14.03 19.38
CA ASN A 70 -5.54 -15.43 18.96
C ASN A 70 -4.50 -15.70 17.86
N THR A 71 -4.00 -14.64 17.22
CA THR A 71 -2.96 -14.75 16.19
C THR A 71 -1.94 -13.62 16.34
N ILE A 72 -0.66 -13.97 16.36
CA ILE A 72 0.47 -13.04 16.26
C ILE A 72 1.03 -13.13 14.85
N VAL A 73 1.14 -11.99 14.17
CA VAL A 73 1.90 -11.88 12.91
C VAL A 73 3.21 -11.18 13.24
N VAL A 74 4.34 -11.89 13.13
CA VAL A 74 5.67 -11.32 13.42
C VAL A 74 6.40 -11.02 12.13
N ASP A 75 6.81 -9.76 11.93
CA ASP A 75 7.63 -9.36 10.80
C ASP A 75 9.06 -9.89 10.98
N VAL A 76 9.45 -10.86 10.14
CA VAL A 76 10.76 -11.51 10.22
C VAL A 76 11.70 -11.06 9.10
N LYS A 77 11.15 -10.40 8.07
CA LYS A 77 11.88 -9.73 7.00
C LYS A 77 11.24 -8.36 6.74
N PRO A 78 11.67 -7.32 7.46
CA PRO A 78 11.18 -5.95 7.30
C PRO A 78 11.60 -5.34 5.96
N LEU A 79 11.20 -4.09 5.73
CA LEU A 79 11.47 -3.36 4.49
C LEU A 79 12.94 -3.36 4.06
N SER A 80 13.86 -3.38 5.02
CA SER A 80 15.31 -3.40 4.78
C SER A 80 15.83 -4.66 4.09
N GLY A 81 15.04 -5.75 4.04
CA GLY A 81 15.50 -7.07 3.55
C GLY A 81 16.46 -7.77 4.52
N LEU A 82 16.75 -7.17 5.68
CA LEU A 82 17.61 -7.74 6.71
C LEU A 82 16.76 -8.55 7.69
N VAL A 83 16.98 -9.87 7.76
CA VAL A 83 16.12 -10.76 8.55
C VAL A 83 16.47 -10.77 10.03
N LEU A 84 15.46 -11.09 10.86
CA LEU A 84 15.58 -11.17 12.33
C LEU A 84 15.63 -12.60 12.89
N TYR A 85 15.62 -13.60 12.00
CA TYR A 85 15.80 -15.01 12.29
C TYR A 85 17.16 -15.52 11.79
N LYS A 86 17.49 -16.79 12.04
CA LYS A 86 18.72 -17.41 11.55
C LYS A 86 18.54 -17.92 10.12
N SER A 87 18.96 -17.12 9.15
CA SER A 87 18.94 -17.49 7.73
C SER A 87 20.31 -17.90 7.21
N LYS A 88 20.33 -18.84 6.26
CA LYS A 88 21.48 -19.17 5.41
C LYS A 88 21.47 -18.40 4.08
N ILE A 89 20.37 -17.70 3.79
CA ILE A 89 20.08 -17.07 2.49
C ILE A 89 20.10 -15.55 2.63
N ALA A 90 19.36 -15.02 3.60
CA ALA A 90 19.17 -13.60 3.79
C ALA A 90 20.16 -13.01 4.81
N PRO A 91 20.70 -11.80 4.54
CA PRO A 91 21.53 -11.09 5.49
C PRO A 91 20.73 -10.71 6.73
N ARG A 92 21.38 -10.68 7.89
CA ARG A 92 20.72 -10.42 9.17
C ARG A 92 20.77 -8.94 9.56
N LEU A 93 19.74 -8.48 10.25
CA LEU A 93 19.77 -7.18 10.91
C LEU A 93 20.74 -7.26 12.10
N THR A 94 21.75 -6.40 12.11
CA THR A 94 22.76 -6.37 13.18
C THR A 94 22.66 -5.10 14.04
N THR A 95 22.14 -4.01 13.50
CA THR A 95 21.97 -2.74 14.20
C THR A 95 20.80 -1.98 13.61
N TYR A 96 20.03 -1.30 14.47
CA TYR A 96 18.93 -0.44 14.08
C TYR A 96 18.88 0.76 15.02
N GLN A 97 18.87 1.98 14.47
CA GLN A 97 18.85 3.23 15.24
C GLN A 97 19.85 3.25 16.41
N GLY A 98 21.08 2.76 16.18
CA GLY A 98 22.14 2.68 17.19
C GLY A 98 22.05 1.51 18.18
N LYS A 99 20.91 0.80 18.25
CA LYS A 99 20.77 -0.42 19.05
C LYS A 99 21.33 -1.62 18.29
N LYS A 100 22.26 -2.34 18.89
CA LYS A 100 22.75 -3.63 18.37
C LYS A 100 21.69 -4.71 18.56
N TYR A 101 21.46 -5.50 17.52
CA TYR A 101 20.64 -6.69 17.59
C TYR A 101 21.49 -7.89 18.05
N PRO A 102 21.02 -8.77 18.94
CA PRO A 102 21.87 -9.80 19.51
C PRO A 102 22.26 -10.86 18.46
N ALA A 103 23.57 -11.10 18.29
CA ALA A 103 24.11 -11.93 17.21
C ALA A 103 23.51 -13.35 17.14
N ASN A 104 23.27 -13.97 18.29
CA ASN A 104 22.79 -15.36 18.37
C ASN A 104 21.29 -15.50 18.62
N TYR A 105 20.54 -14.39 18.60
CA TYR A 105 19.11 -14.36 18.88
C TYR A 105 18.28 -14.62 17.62
N ASP A 106 17.23 -15.42 17.73
CA ASP A 106 16.34 -15.78 16.62
C ASP A 106 14.91 -15.37 17.01
N LEU A 107 14.45 -14.23 16.49
CA LEU A 107 13.16 -13.67 16.89
C LEU A 107 12.02 -14.62 16.54
N LEU A 108 12.01 -15.18 15.33
CA LEU A 108 10.94 -16.05 14.88
C LEU A 108 10.83 -17.28 15.79
N LYS A 109 11.98 -17.91 16.10
CA LYS A 109 12.01 -19.05 17.03
C LYS A 109 11.43 -18.69 18.40
N VAL A 110 11.84 -17.55 18.97
CA VAL A 110 11.41 -17.16 20.32
C VAL A 110 9.92 -16.82 20.35
N VAL A 111 9.39 -16.10 19.35
CA VAL A 111 7.95 -15.79 19.26
C VAL A 111 7.13 -17.06 19.07
N LEU A 112 7.60 -18.01 18.26
CA LEU A 112 6.95 -19.32 18.10
C LEU A 112 6.85 -20.06 19.43
N GLU A 113 7.97 -20.20 20.15
CA GLU A 113 8.02 -20.92 21.42
C GLU A 113 7.10 -20.29 22.48
N GLU A 114 7.14 -18.97 22.67
CA GLU A 114 6.29 -18.31 23.66
C GLU A 114 4.82 -18.25 23.22
N GLY A 115 4.55 -18.01 21.93
CA GLY A 115 3.19 -17.97 21.36
C GLY A 115 2.50 -19.32 21.47
N HIS A 116 3.15 -20.39 21.04
CA HIS A 116 2.62 -21.76 21.15
C HIS A 116 2.40 -22.19 22.60
N LYS A 117 3.33 -21.83 23.51
CA LYS A 117 3.16 -22.06 24.95
C LYS A 117 1.93 -21.34 25.51
N ALA A 118 1.58 -20.16 24.98
CA ALA A 118 0.37 -19.42 25.34
C ALA A 118 -0.89 -19.90 24.59
N GLY A 119 -0.76 -20.82 23.62
CA GLY A 119 -1.85 -21.26 22.75
C GLY A 119 -2.34 -20.16 21.81
N ILE A 120 -1.42 -19.39 21.24
CA ILE A 120 -1.65 -18.34 20.23
C ILE A 120 -0.95 -18.78 18.94
N GLU A 121 -1.63 -18.72 17.80
CA GLU A 121 -1.01 -19.01 16.50
C GLU A 121 0.02 -17.95 16.14
N VAL A 122 1.13 -18.35 15.54
CA VAL A 122 2.23 -17.48 15.15
C VAL A 122 2.47 -17.60 13.65
N HIS A 123 2.27 -16.47 12.97
CA HIS A 123 2.48 -16.34 11.53
C HIS A 123 3.74 -15.51 11.25
N ALA A 124 4.61 -16.00 10.38
CA ALA A 124 5.79 -15.24 9.95
C ALA A 124 5.41 -14.31 8.79
N ALA A 125 5.66 -13.01 8.94
CA ALA A 125 5.47 -12.03 7.88
C ALA A 125 6.77 -11.69 7.16
N VAL A 126 6.68 -11.54 5.83
CA VAL A 126 7.80 -11.13 4.98
C VAL A 126 7.39 -10.00 4.03
N ASN A 127 8.21 -8.97 3.94
CA ASN A 127 8.09 -7.96 2.89
C ASN A 127 8.68 -8.50 1.59
N VAL A 128 7.86 -9.05 0.70
CA VAL A 128 8.30 -9.93 -0.40
C VAL A 128 9.33 -9.28 -1.32
N PHE A 129 9.00 -8.14 -1.93
CA PHE A 129 9.87 -7.48 -2.92
C PHE A 129 10.62 -6.27 -2.39
N SER A 130 10.55 -6.00 -1.07
CA SER A 130 11.36 -4.97 -0.43
C SER A 130 12.66 -5.61 0.07
N GLU A 131 13.79 -5.20 -0.50
CA GLU A 131 15.12 -5.76 -0.19
C GLU A 131 16.15 -4.68 0.17
N GLY A 132 15.68 -3.51 0.58
CA GLY A 132 16.51 -2.40 0.99
C GLY A 132 15.68 -1.25 1.54
N SER A 133 16.32 -0.36 2.29
CA SER A 133 15.65 0.79 2.93
C SER A 133 16.52 2.02 2.87
N GLN A 134 15.90 3.19 2.72
CA GLN A 134 16.60 4.48 2.87
C GLN A 134 16.95 4.79 4.34
N LYS A 135 16.24 4.17 5.30
CA LYS A 135 16.40 4.43 6.74
C LYS A 135 17.33 3.45 7.43
N VAL A 136 17.49 2.26 6.87
CA VAL A 136 18.28 1.16 7.44
C VAL A 136 19.35 0.79 6.42
N ALA A 137 20.61 1.05 6.77
CA ALA A 137 21.73 0.69 5.93
C ALA A 137 21.82 -0.85 5.78
N GLY A 138 22.06 -1.31 4.55
CA GLY A 138 22.15 -2.72 4.21
C GLY A 138 20.98 -3.21 3.35
N GLY A 139 20.78 -4.52 3.32
CA GLY A 139 19.79 -5.16 2.44
C GLY A 139 20.40 -5.64 1.11
N PRO A 140 19.84 -6.70 0.49
CA PRO A 140 20.32 -7.20 -0.79
C PRO A 140 20.28 -6.16 -1.93
N ALA A 141 19.23 -5.35 -2.04
CA ALA A 141 19.05 -4.41 -3.15
C ALA A 141 20.12 -3.32 -3.22
N LEU A 142 20.77 -2.98 -2.10
CA LEU A 142 21.89 -2.02 -2.08
C LEU A 142 23.19 -2.59 -2.65
N ARG A 143 23.32 -3.93 -2.69
CA ARG A 143 24.46 -4.62 -3.31
C ARG A 143 24.16 -5.15 -4.71
N HIS A 144 22.89 -5.22 -5.06
CA HIS A 144 22.37 -5.72 -6.32
C HIS A 144 21.50 -4.64 -6.99
N ILE A 145 22.15 -3.62 -7.54
CA ILE A 145 21.43 -2.50 -8.20
C ILE A 145 20.63 -3.01 -9.40
N GLU A 146 21.13 -4.04 -10.07
CA GLU A 146 20.49 -4.74 -11.19
C GLU A 146 19.19 -5.46 -10.78
N TRP A 147 19.02 -5.81 -9.51
CA TRP A 147 17.75 -6.36 -9.01
C TRP A 147 16.68 -5.30 -8.85
N GLN A 148 17.04 -4.03 -8.70
CA GLN A 148 16.09 -2.97 -8.35
C GLN A 148 15.08 -2.70 -9.47
N THR A 149 13.87 -2.33 -9.07
CA THR A 149 12.91 -1.77 -10.03
C THR A 149 13.45 -0.49 -10.66
N VAL A 150 13.17 -0.28 -11.94
CA VAL A 150 13.52 0.96 -12.64
C VAL A 150 12.33 1.90 -12.63
N GLN A 151 12.53 3.10 -12.08
CA GLN A 151 11.53 4.16 -11.99
C GLN A 151 11.52 5.00 -13.26
N TYR A 152 10.32 5.25 -13.80
CA TYR A 152 10.10 6.25 -14.83
C TYR A 152 10.02 7.63 -14.19
N GLU A 153 11.16 8.29 -14.14
CA GLU A 153 11.39 9.61 -13.57
C GLU A 153 11.35 10.74 -14.60
N MET A 154 11.21 11.96 -14.08
CA MET A 154 11.24 13.18 -14.88
C MET A 154 12.18 14.18 -14.22
N GLU A 155 13.29 14.47 -14.89
CA GLU A 155 14.11 15.63 -14.56
C GLU A 155 13.44 16.87 -15.12
N ARG A 156 13.19 17.86 -14.26
CA ARG A 156 12.43 19.05 -14.60
C ARG A 156 13.33 20.27 -14.59
N THR A 157 13.15 21.12 -15.59
CA THR A 157 13.79 22.42 -15.62
C THR A 157 12.78 23.51 -15.94
N VAL A 158 13.07 24.72 -15.52
CA VAL A 158 12.34 25.92 -15.93
C VAL A 158 13.32 26.86 -16.60
N ALA A 159 12.96 27.34 -17.78
CA ALA A 159 13.75 28.28 -18.55
C ALA A 159 12.99 29.59 -18.76
N THR A 160 13.72 30.66 -19.00
CA THR A 160 13.18 31.98 -19.35
C THR A 160 13.51 32.35 -20.79
N ASN A 161 13.00 33.49 -21.27
CA ASN A 161 13.15 33.87 -22.68
C ASN A 161 14.59 34.27 -23.03
N ASP A 162 15.36 34.71 -22.05
CA ASP A 162 16.78 35.02 -22.14
C ASP A 162 17.70 33.78 -22.26
N GLY A 163 17.15 32.57 -22.11
CA GLY A 163 17.89 31.31 -22.15
C GLY A 163 18.47 30.85 -20.80
N THR A 164 18.18 31.55 -19.71
CA THR A 164 18.53 31.09 -18.36
C THR A 164 17.72 29.84 -18.01
N VAL A 165 18.37 28.80 -17.46
CA VAL A 165 17.74 27.52 -17.11
C VAL A 165 18.02 27.18 -15.65
N PHE A 166 16.96 26.88 -14.90
CA PHE A 166 17.03 26.40 -13.53
C PHE A 166 16.52 24.96 -13.43
N LYS A 167 17.24 24.14 -12.66
CA LYS A 167 16.76 22.80 -12.29
C LYS A 167 15.66 22.93 -11.24
N LEU A 168 14.56 22.23 -11.45
CA LEU A 168 13.49 22.10 -10.47
C LEU A 168 13.76 20.85 -9.65
N THR A 169 14.14 21.05 -8.40
CA THR A 169 14.70 20.02 -7.50
C THR A 169 13.64 19.32 -6.64
N CYS A 170 12.46 19.93 -6.52
CA CYS A 170 11.33 19.45 -5.74
C CYS A 170 10.04 19.59 -6.55
N ALA A 171 9.25 18.51 -6.61
CA ALA A 171 8.00 18.42 -7.35
C ALA A 171 6.92 17.85 -6.43
N ASN A 172 6.00 18.70 -5.95
CA ASN A 172 5.04 18.35 -4.90
C ASN A 172 5.69 17.74 -3.62
N THR A 173 6.94 18.11 -3.31
CA THR A 173 7.67 17.68 -2.11
C THR A 173 7.97 18.87 -1.18
N PRO A 174 8.34 18.63 0.10
CA PRO A 174 8.72 19.69 1.01
C PRO A 174 9.88 20.54 0.48
N TYR A 175 9.80 21.84 0.73
CA TYR A 175 10.77 22.85 0.30
C TYR A 175 12.09 22.79 1.09
N THR A 176 13.22 22.99 0.40
CA THR A 176 14.57 23.21 0.96
C THR A 176 15.12 24.57 0.50
N GLU A 177 15.92 25.23 1.34
CA GLU A 177 16.43 26.59 1.08
C GLU A 177 17.29 26.68 -0.20
N ASP A 178 17.17 27.79 -0.93
CA ASP A 178 17.86 28.09 -2.21
C ASP A 178 17.49 27.20 -3.41
N GLU A 179 16.41 26.42 -3.30
CA GLU A 179 15.86 25.64 -4.41
C GLU A 179 14.62 26.30 -5.05
N VAL A 180 14.33 25.95 -6.31
CA VAL A 180 13.05 26.23 -6.97
C VAL A 180 12.22 24.94 -6.99
N CYS A 181 11.10 24.93 -6.28
CA CYS A 181 10.12 23.86 -6.30
C CYS A 181 8.99 24.16 -7.28
N LEU A 182 8.47 23.10 -7.92
CA LEU A 182 7.31 23.12 -8.80
C LEU A 182 6.14 22.39 -8.14
N TYR A 183 4.98 23.04 -8.10
CA TYR A 183 3.73 22.46 -7.63
C TYR A 183 2.67 22.49 -8.73
N GLY A 184 1.97 21.37 -8.89
CA GLY A 184 0.84 21.22 -9.81
C GLY A 184 -0.49 21.69 -9.22
N THR A 185 -1.59 21.26 -9.83
CA THR A 185 -2.96 21.66 -9.46
C THR A 185 -3.48 21.05 -8.16
N ASP A 186 -2.81 20.03 -7.63
CA ASP A 186 -3.14 19.43 -6.32
C ASP A 186 -2.02 19.70 -5.31
N PRO A 187 -2.20 20.69 -4.41
CA PRO A 187 -1.21 21.03 -3.40
C PRO A 187 -1.60 20.40 -2.06
N GLU A 188 -1.12 19.19 -1.76
CA GLU A 188 -0.87 18.86 -0.36
C GLU A 188 0.36 19.66 0.12
N SER A 189 0.13 20.95 0.38
CA SER A 189 0.98 21.93 1.08
C SER A 189 2.48 21.90 0.76
N ALA A 190 3.00 22.99 0.17
CA ALA A 190 4.43 23.27 0.17
C ALA A 190 4.94 23.39 1.62
N GLY A 191 5.33 22.26 2.24
CA GLY A 191 5.40 22.01 3.69
C GLY A 191 5.54 23.23 4.61
N LYS A 192 6.70 23.39 5.26
CA LYS A 192 7.05 24.60 6.01
C LYS A 192 7.98 25.45 5.16
N LEU A 193 7.53 26.63 4.74
CA LEU A 193 8.31 27.55 3.93
C LEU A 193 9.27 28.38 4.80
N PRO A 194 10.54 28.52 4.42
CA PRO A 194 11.47 29.46 5.05
C PRO A 194 10.97 30.91 5.04
N PRO A 195 11.59 31.81 5.82
CA PRO A 195 11.37 33.24 5.66
C PRO A 195 11.71 33.71 4.23
N ASN A 196 11.01 34.74 3.75
CA ASN A 196 11.26 35.36 2.45
C ASN A 196 11.10 34.45 1.22
N THR A 197 10.37 33.33 1.35
CA THR A 197 10.02 32.49 0.20
C THR A 197 9.11 33.25 -0.76
N VAL A 198 9.53 33.33 -2.02
CA VAL A 198 8.79 33.85 -3.15
C VAL A 198 7.97 32.74 -3.77
N TYR A 199 6.73 33.04 -4.15
CA TYR A 199 5.91 32.15 -4.96
C TYR A 199 5.37 32.89 -6.18
N VAL A 200 5.32 32.19 -7.30
CA VAL A 200 4.79 32.68 -8.57
C VAL A 200 3.74 31.71 -9.07
N ARG A 201 2.51 32.20 -9.25
CA ARG A 201 1.48 31.46 -9.98
C ARG A 201 1.66 31.73 -11.46
N VAL A 202 1.67 30.66 -12.25
CA VAL A 202 1.91 30.69 -13.68
C VAL A 202 0.75 30.04 -14.41
N ASP A 203 0.25 30.66 -15.46
CA ASP A 203 -0.82 30.09 -16.29
C ASP A 203 -0.33 28.95 -17.20
N ALA A 204 -1.24 28.37 -17.99
CA ALA A 204 -0.95 27.26 -18.90
C ALA A 204 0.05 27.63 -20.02
N ASP A 205 0.16 28.92 -20.36
CA ASP A 205 1.06 29.43 -21.40
C ASP A 205 2.42 29.88 -20.83
N GLY A 206 2.67 29.66 -19.54
CA GLY A 206 3.92 30.05 -18.90
C GLY A 206 3.98 31.51 -18.46
N ARG A 207 2.86 32.26 -18.48
CA ARG A 207 2.86 33.67 -18.06
C ARG A 207 2.69 33.79 -16.54
N PRO A 208 3.51 34.61 -15.86
CA PRO A 208 3.30 34.90 -14.45
C PRO A 208 1.99 35.68 -14.26
N ILE A 209 1.07 35.14 -13.48
CA ILE A 209 -0.21 35.79 -13.17
C ILE A 209 -0.24 36.45 -11.79
N HIS A 210 0.61 35.99 -10.87
CA HIS A 210 0.73 36.54 -9.53
C HIS A 210 2.10 36.20 -8.94
N CYS A 211 2.74 37.18 -8.30
CA CYS A 211 3.96 36.99 -7.50
C CYS A 211 3.70 37.47 -6.07
N GLY A 212 4.15 36.69 -5.09
CA GLY A 212 4.01 37.04 -3.69
C GLY A 212 5.12 36.47 -2.83
N THR A 213 5.07 36.79 -1.54
CA THR A 213 5.97 36.22 -0.53
C THR A 213 5.15 35.48 0.53
N ALA A 214 5.68 34.37 1.02
CA ALA A 214 5.05 33.55 2.03
C ALA A 214 6.10 33.04 3.03
N THR A 215 5.65 32.66 4.22
CA THR A 215 6.49 32.02 5.24
C THR A 215 5.66 31.07 6.09
N GLY A 216 6.30 30.06 6.67
CA GLY A 216 5.61 29.07 7.51
C GLY A 216 4.70 28.15 6.70
N TYR A 217 3.54 27.80 7.25
CA TYR A 217 2.55 26.94 6.59
C TYR A 217 1.59 27.78 5.75
N ALA A 218 2.01 28.14 4.53
CA ALA A 218 1.15 28.87 3.60
C ALA A 218 0.36 27.91 2.71
N ARG A 219 -0.95 28.10 2.60
CA ARG A 219 -1.78 27.38 1.62
C ARG A 219 -1.63 28.05 0.26
N LEU A 220 -0.67 27.57 -0.53
CA LEU A 220 -0.45 27.98 -1.90
C LEU A 220 -1.07 26.96 -2.85
N SER A 221 -1.68 27.43 -3.93
CA SER A 221 -2.25 26.58 -4.97
C SER A 221 -1.87 27.12 -6.34
N ALA A 222 -1.62 26.18 -7.26
CA ALA A 222 -1.51 26.50 -8.68
C ALA A 222 -2.87 26.91 -9.24
N PRO A 223 -2.90 27.80 -10.26
CA PRO A 223 -4.12 28.08 -11.00
C PRO A 223 -4.56 26.83 -11.81
N LYS A 224 -5.85 26.76 -12.13
CA LYS A 224 -6.39 25.68 -12.97
C LYS A 224 -5.66 25.64 -14.32
N GLY A 225 -5.09 24.49 -14.66
CA GLY A 225 -4.35 24.28 -15.91
C GLY A 225 -2.95 24.91 -15.94
N GLY A 226 -2.53 25.61 -14.89
CA GLY A 226 -1.19 26.14 -14.75
C GLY A 226 -0.42 25.49 -13.61
N TYR A 227 0.59 26.20 -13.09
CA TYR A 227 1.49 25.67 -12.07
C TYR A 227 1.96 26.76 -11.11
N LEU A 228 2.60 26.35 -10.02
CA LEU A 228 3.16 27.22 -8.99
C LEU A 228 4.66 26.97 -8.87
N LEU A 229 5.46 28.02 -9.00
CA LEU A 229 6.89 28.02 -8.69
C LEU A 229 7.10 28.62 -7.31
N VAL A 230 7.96 28.01 -6.50
CA VAL A 230 8.27 28.46 -5.14
C VAL A 230 9.78 28.44 -4.94
N GLY A 231 10.37 29.53 -4.47
CA GLY A 231 11.81 29.63 -4.23
C GLY A 231 12.16 30.62 -3.11
N SER A 232 13.29 30.42 -2.44
CA SER A 232 13.82 31.30 -1.38
C SER A 232 15.26 31.69 -1.72
N GLY A 233 15.81 32.66 -0.97
CA GLY A 233 17.17 33.17 -1.20
C GLY A 233 17.37 33.56 -2.67
N LYS A 234 18.45 33.06 -3.30
CA LYS A 234 18.79 33.42 -4.69
C LYS A 234 17.75 32.93 -5.69
N ALA A 235 17.17 31.75 -5.45
CA ALA A 235 16.11 31.19 -6.29
C ALA A 235 14.84 32.07 -6.24
N GLY A 236 14.50 32.60 -5.06
CA GLY A 236 13.38 33.53 -4.90
C GLY A 236 13.62 34.89 -5.54
N GLU A 237 14.83 35.44 -5.42
CA GLU A 237 15.24 36.67 -6.10
C GLU A 237 15.15 36.53 -7.62
N TRP A 238 15.61 35.41 -8.16
CA TRP A 238 15.48 35.09 -9.58
C TRP A 238 14.01 35.02 -10.02
N LEU A 239 13.13 34.34 -9.27
CA LEU A 239 11.71 34.30 -9.59
C LEU A 239 11.07 35.70 -9.66
N LYS A 240 11.45 36.61 -8.75
CA LYS A 240 10.99 38.01 -8.77
C LYS A 240 11.49 38.74 -10.01
N SER A 241 12.77 38.62 -10.34
CA SER A 241 13.34 39.34 -11.49
C SER A 241 12.68 38.94 -12.81
N VAL A 242 12.30 37.66 -12.96
CA VAL A 242 11.59 37.17 -14.15
C VAL A 242 10.18 37.76 -14.25
N VAL A 243 9.48 37.87 -13.12
CA VAL A 243 8.15 38.50 -13.08
C VAL A 243 8.25 39.99 -13.41
N GLU A 244 9.25 40.68 -12.86
CA GLU A 244 9.48 42.11 -13.09
C GLU A 244 9.88 42.42 -14.54
N SER A 245 10.61 41.52 -15.21
CA SER A 245 10.96 41.66 -16.63
C SER A 245 9.79 41.34 -17.58
N GLY A 246 8.71 40.75 -17.08
CA GLY A 246 7.55 40.34 -17.88
C GLY A 246 7.82 39.10 -18.75
N GLU A 247 8.87 38.35 -18.44
CA GLU A 247 9.23 37.13 -19.16
C GLU A 247 8.31 35.95 -18.85
N GLN A 248 8.34 34.95 -19.73
CA GLN A 248 7.57 33.72 -19.59
C GLN A 248 8.45 32.59 -19.09
N PHE A 249 7.90 31.76 -18.22
CA PHE A 249 8.50 30.53 -17.76
C PHE A 249 8.17 29.39 -18.73
N LYS A 250 9.20 28.69 -19.19
CA LYS A 250 9.10 27.51 -20.05
C LYS A 250 9.51 26.29 -19.25
N LEU A 251 8.55 25.41 -18.95
CA LEU A 251 8.85 24.14 -18.31
C LEU A 251 9.31 23.12 -19.33
N ASP A 252 10.39 22.41 -19.00
CA ASP A 252 10.87 21.26 -19.75
C ASP A 252 11.01 20.04 -18.83
N GLY A 253 10.78 18.86 -19.42
CA GLY A 253 10.80 17.58 -18.72
C GLY A 253 11.59 16.56 -19.51
N LYS A 254 12.73 16.14 -18.97
CA LYS A 254 13.55 15.06 -19.51
C LYS A 254 13.22 13.74 -18.82
N LYS A 255 12.77 12.76 -19.61
CA LYS A 255 12.59 11.37 -19.15
C LYS A 255 13.89 10.82 -18.57
N LEU A 256 13.78 10.18 -17.42
CA LEU A 256 14.83 9.37 -16.81
C LEU A 256 14.28 7.99 -16.48
N LEU A 257 15.03 6.94 -16.80
CA LEU A 257 14.77 5.58 -16.33
C LEU A 257 15.93 5.20 -15.39
N ILE A 258 15.68 5.21 -14.08
CA ILE A 258 16.74 5.03 -13.08
C ILE A 258 16.33 4.02 -12.00
N PRO A 259 17.27 3.25 -11.44
CA PRO A 259 16.99 2.35 -10.32
C PRO A 259 16.33 3.08 -9.15
N ILE A 260 15.36 2.44 -8.49
CA ILE A 260 14.59 3.05 -7.40
C ILE A 260 15.47 3.52 -6.23
N GLY A 261 16.62 2.89 -5.97
CA GLY A 261 17.55 3.34 -4.93
C GLY A 261 18.16 4.72 -5.21
N SER A 262 18.17 5.16 -6.48
CA SER A 262 18.67 6.46 -6.92
C SER A 262 17.55 7.43 -7.30
N ALA A 263 16.29 7.00 -7.24
CA ALA A 263 15.16 7.77 -7.71
C ALA A 263 14.69 8.78 -6.64
N PRO A 264 14.52 10.08 -6.97
CA PRO A 264 14.02 11.07 -6.01
C PRO A 264 12.61 10.76 -5.49
N SER A 265 11.76 10.09 -6.28
CA SER A 265 10.42 9.67 -5.84
C SER A 265 10.42 8.40 -4.98
N SER A 266 11.58 7.80 -4.76
CA SER A 266 11.74 6.60 -3.95
C SER A 266 11.34 6.88 -2.51
N HIS A 267 10.42 6.06 -2.01
CA HIS A 267 10.00 6.09 -0.62
C HIS A 267 10.99 5.31 0.26
N ASN A 268 10.64 5.08 1.52
CA ASN A 268 11.51 4.40 2.50
C ASN A 268 12.04 3.01 2.07
N ALA A 269 11.41 2.33 1.10
CA ALA A 269 11.69 0.95 0.71
C ALA A 269 12.23 0.88 -0.74
N ILE A 270 13.27 0.07 -0.94
CA ILE A 270 13.89 -0.22 -2.24
C ILE A 270 13.34 -1.56 -2.74
N PHE A 271 12.50 -1.47 -3.77
CA PHE A 271 11.85 -2.64 -4.35
C PHE A 271 12.71 -3.28 -5.43
N VAL A 272 12.73 -4.61 -5.45
CA VAL A 272 13.33 -5.43 -6.52
C VAL A 272 12.31 -5.83 -7.57
N ASN A 273 12.77 -6.04 -8.79
CA ASN A 273 11.96 -6.42 -9.93
C ASN A 273 11.47 -7.88 -9.79
N PRO A 274 10.15 -8.14 -9.77
CA PRO A 274 9.57 -9.49 -9.60
C PRO A 274 9.85 -10.44 -10.78
N LEU A 275 10.32 -9.92 -11.91
CA LEU A 275 10.73 -10.64 -13.11
C LEU A 275 12.24 -10.81 -13.21
N HIS A 276 13.05 -10.13 -12.38
CA HIS A 276 14.49 -10.38 -12.37
C HIS A 276 14.74 -11.79 -11.81
N PRO A 277 15.38 -12.71 -12.57
CA PRO A 277 15.42 -14.13 -12.20
C PRO A 277 16.02 -14.39 -10.81
N GLU A 278 17.14 -13.73 -10.49
CA GLU A 278 17.80 -13.92 -9.20
C GLU A 278 17.02 -13.32 -8.02
N ALA A 279 16.49 -12.10 -8.16
CA ALA A 279 15.67 -11.47 -7.13
C ALA A 279 14.39 -12.28 -6.86
N ARG A 280 13.73 -12.78 -7.92
CA ARG A 280 12.56 -13.65 -7.79
C ARG A 280 12.92 -14.96 -7.09
N ALA A 281 14.00 -15.62 -7.51
CA ALA A 281 14.46 -16.87 -6.89
C ALA A 281 14.84 -16.64 -5.41
N TYR A 282 15.49 -15.53 -5.10
CA TYR A 282 15.83 -15.13 -3.73
C TYR A 282 14.59 -15.02 -2.85
N ALA A 283 13.56 -14.26 -3.28
CA ALA A 283 12.32 -14.10 -2.52
C ALA A 283 11.62 -15.44 -2.26
N LEU A 284 11.53 -16.31 -3.28
CA LEU A 284 10.94 -17.65 -3.16
C LEU A 284 11.74 -18.55 -2.21
N ASN A 285 13.07 -18.48 -2.27
CA ASN A 285 13.96 -19.29 -1.44
C ASN A 285 13.91 -18.87 0.04
N VAL A 286 13.81 -17.56 0.32
CA VAL A 286 13.58 -17.05 1.69
C VAL A 286 12.25 -17.57 2.24
N ILE A 287 11.18 -17.50 1.45
CA ILE A 287 9.87 -18.07 1.83
C ILE A 287 9.98 -19.56 2.11
N SER A 288 10.62 -20.32 1.21
CA SER A 288 10.83 -21.76 1.41
C SER A 288 11.66 -22.07 2.67
N GLU A 289 12.70 -21.30 2.96
CA GLU A 289 13.53 -21.49 4.16
C GLU A 289 12.73 -21.35 5.45
N ILE A 290 11.87 -20.33 5.54
CA ILE A 290 10.99 -20.13 6.70
C ILE A 290 10.04 -21.32 6.83
N CYS A 291 9.34 -21.65 5.74
CA CYS A 291 8.35 -22.73 5.72
C CYS A 291 8.95 -24.12 5.93
N GLN A 292 10.24 -24.34 5.70
CA GLN A 292 10.89 -25.63 5.96
C GLN A 292 11.42 -25.71 7.40
N ASN A 293 12.02 -24.63 7.90
CA ASN A 293 12.82 -24.69 9.13
C ASN A 293 12.06 -24.31 10.40
N TYR A 294 10.91 -23.63 10.31
CA TYR A 294 10.19 -23.09 11.47
C TYR A 294 8.75 -23.59 11.56
N PRO A 295 8.26 -24.08 12.71
CA PRO A 295 6.87 -24.54 12.94
C PRO A 295 5.84 -23.41 12.94
N ILE A 296 5.85 -22.55 11.93
CA ILE A 296 4.84 -21.52 11.75
C ILE A 296 3.46 -22.13 11.50
N ASP A 297 2.44 -21.51 12.08
CA ASP A 297 1.03 -21.83 11.80
C ASP A 297 0.58 -21.17 10.49
N GLY A 298 1.31 -20.14 10.04
CA GLY A 298 1.03 -19.45 8.80
C GLY A 298 2.17 -18.58 8.29
N LEU A 299 2.14 -18.29 6.99
CA LEU A 299 3.01 -17.30 6.34
C LEU A 299 2.15 -16.11 5.92
N VAL A 300 2.64 -14.90 6.16
CA VAL A 300 2.00 -13.65 5.72
C VAL A 300 2.89 -12.93 4.73
N LEU A 301 2.30 -12.54 3.60
CA LEU A 301 2.98 -11.71 2.61
C LEU A 301 2.60 -10.23 2.83
N ASP A 302 3.60 -9.36 2.91
CA ASP A 302 3.45 -7.91 2.74
C ASP A 302 4.32 -7.47 1.57
N ARG A 303 4.01 -6.31 0.99
CA ARG A 303 4.76 -5.69 -0.12
C ARG A 303 4.99 -6.64 -1.30
N MET A 304 4.08 -7.59 -1.52
CA MET A 304 4.00 -8.40 -2.75
C MET A 304 3.35 -7.58 -3.86
N ARG A 305 4.04 -6.51 -4.27
CA ARG A 305 3.54 -5.51 -5.20
C ARG A 305 4.70 -4.73 -5.82
N TYR A 306 4.40 -3.95 -6.85
CA TYR A 306 5.30 -2.88 -7.30
C TYR A 306 5.23 -1.68 -6.32
N PRO A 307 6.27 -0.83 -6.27
CA PRO A 307 6.28 0.32 -5.38
C PRO A 307 5.17 1.34 -5.70
N ASN A 308 4.92 1.60 -6.99
CA ASN A 308 3.99 2.60 -7.51
C ASN A 308 3.74 2.41 -9.03
N LEU A 309 2.92 3.27 -9.66
CA LEU A 309 2.63 3.22 -11.10
C LEU A 309 3.84 3.55 -11.99
N TYR A 310 4.80 4.30 -11.45
CA TYR A 310 6.06 4.70 -12.09
C TYR A 310 7.10 3.57 -12.14
N SER A 311 6.69 2.34 -11.86
CA SER A 311 7.55 1.17 -11.84
C SER A 311 6.81 -0.05 -12.39
N ASP A 312 7.48 -1.02 -13.00
CA ASP A 312 8.91 -1.13 -13.27
C ASP A 312 9.16 -0.99 -14.77
N PHE A 313 10.02 -0.05 -15.17
CA PHE A 313 10.32 0.24 -16.58
C PHE A 313 11.68 -0.29 -17.05
N SER A 314 12.21 -1.30 -16.36
CA SER A 314 13.46 -1.96 -16.75
C SER A 314 13.32 -2.65 -18.10
N GLU A 315 14.45 -2.93 -18.74
CA GLU A 315 14.48 -3.66 -20.00
C GLU A 315 13.92 -5.09 -19.86
N ILE A 316 14.11 -5.74 -18.70
CA ILE A 316 13.52 -7.06 -18.40
C ILE A 316 12.00 -6.97 -18.43
N THR A 317 11.43 -5.96 -17.76
CA THR A 317 9.98 -5.78 -17.72
C THR A 317 9.43 -5.39 -19.10
N ARG A 318 10.14 -4.53 -19.85
CA ARG A 318 9.78 -4.20 -21.22
C ARG A 318 9.66 -5.45 -22.09
N GLN A 319 10.69 -6.30 -22.09
CA GLN A 319 10.70 -7.52 -22.91
C GLN A 319 9.59 -8.48 -22.51
N ALA A 320 9.35 -8.66 -21.21
CA ALA A 320 8.25 -9.48 -20.71
C ALA A 320 6.88 -8.91 -21.13
N PHE A 321 6.71 -7.59 -21.12
CA PHE A 321 5.49 -6.95 -21.57
C PHE A 321 5.30 -7.07 -23.09
N GLU A 322 6.34 -6.83 -23.89
CA GLU A 322 6.33 -7.03 -25.35
C GLU A 322 5.93 -8.46 -25.71
N ASN A 323 6.47 -9.46 -24.99
CA ASN A 323 6.08 -10.86 -25.16
C ASN A 323 4.63 -11.11 -24.77
N TYR A 324 4.14 -10.48 -23.70
CA TYR A 324 2.75 -10.60 -23.25
C TYR A 324 1.75 -10.03 -24.27
N ILE A 325 2.06 -8.89 -24.89
CA ILE A 325 1.21 -8.26 -25.91
C ILE A 325 1.46 -8.77 -27.34
N GLY A 326 2.47 -9.63 -27.53
CA GLY A 326 2.83 -10.18 -28.83
C GLY A 326 3.43 -9.18 -29.83
N GLN A 327 3.90 -8.02 -29.37
CA GLN A 327 4.47 -6.96 -30.22
C GLN A 327 5.51 -6.12 -29.49
N LYS A 328 6.40 -5.47 -30.24
CA LYS A 328 7.37 -4.49 -29.71
C LYS A 328 6.67 -3.18 -29.33
N VAL A 329 7.16 -2.54 -28.27
CA VAL A 329 6.71 -1.18 -27.89
C VAL A 329 7.60 -0.18 -28.62
N ALA A 330 7.00 0.67 -29.45
CA ALA A 330 7.76 1.61 -30.30
C ALA A 330 8.36 2.76 -29.48
N ARG A 331 7.56 3.37 -28.60
CA ARG A 331 8.01 4.45 -27.70
C ARG A 331 7.93 3.97 -26.24
N TRP A 332 9.08 3.56 -25.70
CA TRP A 332 9.17 3.05 -24.33
C TRP A 332 9.65 4.13 -23.34
N PRO A 333 8.88 4.44 -22.27
CA PRO A 333 7.59 3.89 -21.86
C PRO A 333 6.35 4.68 -22.34
N GLU A 334 6.52 5.67 -23.22
CA GLU A 334 5.48 6.65 -23.59
C GLU A 334 4.20 6.05 -24.20
N ASP A 335 4.28 4.92 -24.91
CA ASP A 335 3.09 4.24 -25.42
C ASP A 335 2.27 3.56 -24.32
N VAL A 336 2.84 3.36 -23.13
CA VAL A 336 2.11 2.96 -21.92
C VAL A 336 1.47 4.20 -21.31
N TYR A 337 2.26 5.22 -20.96
CA TYR A 337 1.79 6.55 -20.62
C TYR A 337 2.92 7.59 -20.69
N GLU A 338 2.55 8.85 -20.90
CA GLU A 338 3.44 10.01 -20.90
C GLU A 338 3.32 10.76 -19.57
N ARG A 339 4.44 11.25 -19.03
CA ARG A 339 4.46 12.12 -17.85
C ARG A 339 4.61 13.57 -18.28
N SER A 340 3.82 14.46 -17.68
CA SER A 340 3.97 15.91 -17.87
C SER A 340 5.17 16.45 -17.05
N PRO A 341 5.87 17.50 -17.54
CA PRO A 341 6.76 18.30 -16.70
C PRO A 341 6.03 18.88 -15.49
N ILE A 342 4.74 19.22 -15.62
CA ILE A 342 3.89 19.64 -14.49
C ILE A 342 3.55 18.41 -13.64
N PRO A 343 3.87 18.38 -12.33
CA PRO A 343 3.51 17.28 -11.44
C PRO A 343 1.99 17.11 -11.39
N GLY A 344 1.51 15.88 -11.50
CA GLY A 344 0.08 15.60 -11.52
C GLY A 344 -0.23 14.34 -12.33
N GLU A 345 -1.38 14.36 -13.01
CA GLU A 345 -1.90 13.23 -13.77
C GLU A 345 -0.98 12.82 -14.93
N ILE A 346 -0.95 11.51 -15.21
CA ILE A 346 -0.31 10.95 -16.39
C ILE A 346 -1.24 11.06 -17.59
N LYS A 347 -0.67 11.14 -18.79
CA LYS A 347 -1.43 10.98 -20.03
C LYS A 347 -1.36 9.51 -20.46
N GLN A 348 -2.46 8.79 -20.30
CA GLN A 348 -2.54 7.37 -20.65
C GLN A 348 -2.26 7.17 -22.14
N GLY A 349 -1.38 6.23 -22.46
CA GLY A 349 -1.09 5.80 -23.83
C GLY A 349 -1.97 4.62 -24.26
N PRO A 350 -1.89 4.21 -25.53
CA PRO A 350 -2.70 3.11 -26.07
C PRO A 350 -2.46 1.77 -25.35
N LEU A 351 -1.31 1.57 -24.70
CA LEU A 351 -0.96 0.33 -24.01
C LEU A 351 -1.25 0.36 -22.51
N PHE A 352 -1.83 1.45 -21.98
CA PHE A 352 -2.02 1.64 -20.54
C PHE A 352 -2.80 0.50 -19.88
N LYS A 353 -3.98 0.16 -20.41
CA LYS A 353 -4.84 -0.90 -19.84
C LYS A 353 -4.18 -2.28 -19.92
N SER A 354 -3.55 -2.62 -21.04
CA SER A 354 -2.79 -3.87 -21.19
C SER A 354 -1.63 -3.95 -20.21
N TRP A 355 -0.97 -2.82 -19.92
CA TRP A 355 0.09 -2.72 -18.92
C TRP A 355 -0.41 -2.98 -17.50
N LEU A 356 -1.59 -2.43 -17.13
CA LEU A 356 -2.19 -2.71 -15.83
C LEU A 356 -2.50 -4.20 -15.66
N LYS A 357 -3.13 -4.82 -16.67
CA LYS A 357 -3.44 -6.27 -16.67
C LYS A 357 -2.17 -7.11 -16.59
N PHE A 358 -1.14 -6.78 -17.36
CA PHE A 358 0.16 -7.45 -17.31
C PHE A 358 0.78 -7.44 -15.91
N ARG A 359 0.89 -6.26 -15.28
CA ARG A 359 1.49 -6.13 -13.94
C ARG A 359 0.73 -6.93 -12.88
N ALA A 360 -0.60 -6.87 -12.90
CA ALA A 360 -1.44 -7.66 -12.00
C ALA A 360 -1.28 -9.17 -12.23
N LYS A 361 -1.17 -9.60 -13.49
CA LYS A 361 -0.91 -11.01 -13.84
C LYS A 361 0.42 -11.50 -13.28
N VAL A 362 1.51 -10.72 -13.39
CA VAL A 362 2.82 -11.07 -12.80
C VAL A 362 2.70 -11.35 -11.30
N MET A 363 1.90 -10.54 -10.59
CA MET A 363 1.66 -10.70 -9.15
C MET A 363 0.83 -11.94 -8.82
N ARG A 364 -0.24 -12.22 -9.60
CA ARG A 364 -1.03 -13.46 -9.45
C ARG A 364 -0.17 -14.71 -9.68
N ASP A 365 0.63 -14.73 -10.76
CA ASP A 365 1.49 -15.88 -11.10
C ASP A 365 2.56 -16.12 -10.02
N PHE A 366 3.16 -15.05 -9.49
CA PHE A 366 4.09 -15.17 -8.35
C PHE A 366 3.40 -15.74 -7.11
N LEU A 367 2.21 -15.26 -6.76
CA LEU A 367 1.47 -15.75 -5.60
C LEU A 367 1.05 -17.21 -5.75
N ALA A 368 0.69 -17.66 -6.95
CA ALA A 368 0.40 -19.07 -7.22
C ALA A 368 1.63 -19.95 -6.94
N GLU A 369 2.82 -19.50 -7.36
CA GLU A 369 4.08 -20.20 -7.07
C GLU A 369 4.38 -20.20 -5.56
N VAL A 370 4.20 -19.08 -4.87
CA VAL A 370 4.35 -19.00 -3.41
C VAL A 370 3.41 -19.97 -2.71
N ARG A 371 2.11 -19.99 -3.08
CA ARG A 371 1.12 -20.90 -2.49
C ARG A 371 1.57 -22.35 -2.65
N ASN A 372 2.01 -22.75 -3.84
CA ASN A 372 2.48 -24.11 -4.09
C ASN A 372 3.67 -24.44 -3.18
N ARG A 373 4.69 -23.57 -3.09
CA ARG A 373 5.85 -23.80 -2.22
C ARG A 373 5.48 -23.90 -0.75
N VAL A 374 4.62 -23.01 -0.27
CA VAL A 374 4.14 -23.02 1.13
C VAL A 374 3.41 -24.32 1.43
N LYS A 375 2.43 -24.70 0.59
CA LYS A 375 1.63 -25.92 0.82
C LYS A 375 2.43 -27.20 0.64
N THR A 376 3.45 -27.22 -0.22
CA THR A 376 4.39 -28.35 -0.32
C THR A 376 5.29 -28.48 0.92
N ALA A 377 5.85 -27.37 1.41
CA ALA A 377 6.77 -27.41 2.56
C ALA A 377 6.03 -27.57 3.89
N ARG A 378 4.83 -26.99 4.02
CA ARG A 378 4.03 -26.92 5.25
C ARG A 378 2.52 -26.96 4.92
N PRO A 379 1.96 -28.16 4.65
CA PRO A 379 0.57 -28.30 4.18
C PRO A 379 -0.50 -27.65 5.08
N ASN A 380 -0.27 -27.69 6.39
CA ASN A 380 -1.20 -27.14 7.39
C ASN A 380 -1.04 -25.64 7.62
N ALA A 381 0.06 -25.03 7.15
CA ALA A 381 0.27 -23.60 7.37
C ALA A 381 -0.68 -22.79 6.50
N VAL A 382 -1.36 -21.80 7.08
CA VAL A 382 -2.22 -20.87 6.33
C VAL A 382 -1.37 -19.83 5.59
N LEU A 383 -1.81 -19.43 4.39
CA LEU A 383 -1.19 -18.34 3.63
C LEU A 383 -2.05 -17.07 3.73
N GLY A 384 -1.54 -16.08 4.45
CA GLY A 384 -2.15 -14.75 4.58
C GLY A 384 -1.47 -13.71 3.70
N ILE A 385 -2.15 -12.59 3.46
CA ILE A 385 -1.59 -11.42 2.78
C ILE A 385 -2.14 -10.13 3.36
N TYR A 386 -1.32 -9.08 3.43
CA TYR A 386 -1.76 -7.72 3.70
C TYR A 386 -1.91 -6.93 2.40
N VAL A 387 -3.01 -6.17 2.28
CA VAL A 387 -3.26 -5.22 1.17
C VAL A 387 -3.95 -3.96 1.70
N GLY A 388 -3.85 -2.85 0.97
CA GLY A 388 -4.63 -1.63 1.27
C GLY A 388 -6.07 -1.77 0.77
N SER A 389 -7.05 -1.34 1.58
CA SER A 389 -8.48 -1.53 1.25
C SER A 389 -8.99 -0.66 0.09
N TRP A 390 -8.19 0.30 -0.39
CA TRP A 390 -8.52 1.21 -1.49
C TRP A 390 -8.42 0.51 -2.85
N TYR A 391 -9.29 -0.49 -3.07
CA TYR A 391 -9.32 -1.32 -4.28
C TYR A 391 -9.27 -0.50 -5.58
N PRO A 392 -10.07 0.58 -5.75
CA PRO A 392 -10.08 1.36 -6.99
C PRO A 392 -8.76 2.06 -7.34
N LEU A 393 -7.85 2.19 -6.38
CA LEU A 393 -6.55 2.84 -6.55
C LEU A 393 -5.39 1.83 -6.55
N TYR A 394 -5.66 0.54 -6.32
CA TYR A 394 -4.61 -0.45 -6.10
C TYR A 394 -3.89 -0.87 -7.40
N TYR A 395 -4.43 -0.53 -8.56
CA TYR A 395 -3.76 -0.76 -9.86
C TYR A 395 -2.40 -0.06 -9.94
N ASP A 396 -2.20 1.04 -9.20
CA ASP A 396 -0.93 1.77 -9.15
C ASP A 396 0.22 0.86 -8.75
N VAL A 397 -0.02 -0.02 -7.78
CA VAL A 397 0.99 -0.96 -7.28
C VAL A 397 0.99 -2.29 -8.03
N GLY A 398 0.28 -2.36 -9.16
CA GLY A 398 0.29 -3.47 -10.11
C GLY A 398 -0.31 -4.74 -9.54
N VAL A 399 -1.35 -4.63 -8.72
CA VAL A 399 -1.97 -5.75 -8.01
C VAL A 399 -3.48 -5.69 -8.17
N ASN A 400 -4.08 -6.84 -8.50
CA ASN A 400 -5.50 -7.11 -8.31
C ASN A 400 -5.64 -8.12 -7.15
N TRP A 401 -5.98 -7.63 -5.95
CA TRP A 401 -6.19 -8.49 -4.78
C TRP A 401 -7.62 -9.02 -4.66
N GLY A 402 -8.50 -8.66 -5.59
CA GLY A 402 -9.89 -9.10 -5.61
C GLY A 402 -10.02 -10.57 -5.97
N SER A 403 -11.26 -11.03 -5.94
CA SER A 403 -11.63 -12.34 -6.47
C SER A 403 -11.55 -12.36 -8.00
N PRO A 404 -11.24 -13.51 -8.61
CA PRO A 404 -11.46 -13.72 -10.04
C PRO A 404 -12.91 -13.53 -10.51
N ARG A 405 -13.87 -13.40 -9.59
CA ARG A 405 -15.28 -13.09 -9.85
C ARG A 405 -15.64 -11.62 -9.63
N HIS A 406 -14.69 -10.80 -9.21
CA HIS A 406 -14.94 -9.39 -8.99
C HIS A 406 -14.82 -8.64 -10.31
N ASN A 407 -15.84 -7.84 -10.60
CA ASN A 407 -15.87 -6.93 -11.74
C ASN A 407 -16.25 -5.57 -11.17
N ALA A 408 -15.55 -4.52 -11.60
CA ALA A 408 -15.76 -3.15 -11.18
C ALA A 408 -15.95 -2.27 -12.41
N ASP A 409 -16.92 -1.35 -12.33
CA ASP A 409 -17.11 -0.31 -13.32
C ASP A 409 -16.16 0.86 -13.00
N LEU A 410 -14.89 0.70 -13.37
CA LEU A 410 -13.84 1.70 -13.19
C LEU A 410 -13.25 2.07 -14.55
N ASP A 411 -13.08 3.37 -14.82
CA ASP A 411 -12.63 3.86 -16.13
C ASP A 411 -11.30 3.22 -16.60
N TRP A 412 -10.42 2.91 -15.65
CA TRP A 412 -9.12 2.27 -15.91
C TRP A 412 -9.20 0.75 -16.10
N TRP A 413 -10.32 0.09 -15.76
CA TRP A 413 -10.48 -1.37 -15.78
C TRP A 413 -10.33 -1.92 -17.22
N PRO A 414 -9.35 -2.82 -17.46
CA PRO A 414 -9.23 -3.57 -18.72
C PRO A 414 -10.23 -4.72 -18.84
N GLU A 415 -10.55 -5.14 -20.06
CA GLU A 415 -11.26 -6.39 -20.30
C GLU A 415 -10.48 -7.61 -19.75
N GLY A 416 -11.17 -8.49 -19.02
CA GLY A 416 -10.60 -9.67 -18.40
C GLY A 416 -9.63 -9.37 -17.25
N TYR A 417 -9.63 -8.18 -16.66
CA TYR A 417 -8.75 -7.86 -15.54
C TYR A 417 -9.05 -8.69 -14.29
N GLU A 418 -10.29 -9.14 -14.12
CA GLU A 418 -10.74 -10.07 -13.09
C GLU A 418 -9.92 -11.36 -13.09
N GLU A 419 -9.44 -11.85 -14.23
CA GLU A 419 -8.60 -13.06 -14.35
C GLU A 419 -7.27 -12.95 -13.58
N THR A 420 -6.86 -11.70 -13.27
CA THR A 420 -5.65 -11.39 -12.51
C THR A 420 -5.89 -11.26 -11.00
N GLY A 421 -7.15 -11.23 -10.56
CA GLY A 421 -7.52 -11.22 -9.14
C GLY A 421 -6.97 -12.46 -8.44
N TYR A 422 -6.45 -12.35 -7.22
CA TYR A 422 -5.77 -13.46 -6.53
C TYR A 422 -6.31 -13.86 -5.16
N ALA A 423 -7.48 -13.35 -4.76
CA ALA A 423 -8.06 -13.69 -3.45
C ALA A 423 -8.25 -15.21 -3.25
N ASP A 424 -8.48 -15.96 -4.33
CA ASP A 424 -8.59 -17.43 -4.35
C ASP A 424 -7.27 -18.16 -3.99
N LEU A 425 -6.12 -17.48 -4.07
CA LEU A 425 -4.81 -18.04 -3.78
C LEU A 425 -4.36 -17.87 -2.32
N VAL A 426 -5.10 -17.14 -1.50
CA VAL A 426 -4.79 -16.93 -0.07
C VAL A 426 -5.87 -17.49 0.83
N ASP A 427 -5.50 -17.91 2.03
CA ASP A 427 -6.41 -18.50 3.00
C ASP A 427 -7.09 -17.43 3.87
N TYR A 428 -6.46 -16.27 4.03
CA TYR A 428 -7.08 -15.06 4.56
C TYR A 428 -6.35 -13.80 4.07
N MET A 429 -7.02 -12.65 4.17
CA MET A 429 -6.54 -11.35 3.77
C MET A 429 -6.77 -10.33 4.87
N MET A 430 -5.76 -9.49 5.11
CA MET A 430 -5.83 -8.35 6.02
C MET A 430 -5.89 -7.08 5.18
N THR A 431 -7.02 -6.38 5.20
CA THR A 431 -7.21 -5.17 4.40
C THR A 431 -7.05 -3.92 5.26
N GLY A 432 -6.10 -3.06 4.87
CA GLY A 432 -5.77 -1.81 5.53
C GLY A 432 -6.92 -0.81 5.49
N CYS A 433 -7.85 -0.91 6.44
CA CYS A 433 -8.91 0.07 6.72
C CYS A 433 -8.31 1.26 7.48
N TYR A 434 -7.23 1.83 6.94
CA TYR A 434 -6.40 2.83 7.60
C TYR A 434 -7.01 4.22 7.45
N TYR A 435 -8.15 4.43 8.10
CA TYR A 435 -8.89 5.69 8.10
C TYR A 435 -9.11 6.19 9.52
N ALA A 436 -9.10 7.51 9.72
CA ALA A 436 -9.29 8.12 11.03
C ALA A 436 -10.75 8.14 11.50
N HIS A 437 -11.69 7.88 10.59
CA HIS A 437 -13.13 7.93 10.82
C HIS A 437 -13.70 6.52 10.91
N PRO A 438 -14.31 6.14 12.05
CA PRO A 438 -14.96 4.84 12.19
C PRO A 438 -16.05 4.62 11.14
N THR A 439 -17.02 5.53 11.04
CA THR A 439 -18.17 5.38 10.14
C THR A 439 -18.16 6.38 9.00
N ARG A 440 -18.95 6.08 7.98
CA ARG A 440 -19.29 7.00 6.87
C ARG A 440 -19.78 8.35 7.38
N LYS A 441 -20.66 8.31 8.37
CA LYS A 441 -21.22 9.49 9.02
C LYS A 441 -20.15 10.32 9.72
N ASP A 442 -19.17 9.69 10.37
CA ASP A 442 -18.05 10.42 10.98
C ASP A 442 -17.19 11.13 9.93
N ALA A 443 -16.95 10.50 8.77
CA ALA A 443 -16.19 11.09 7.67
C ALA A 443 -16.90 12.33 7.10
N VAL A 444 -18.18 12.18 6.74
CA VAL A 444 -19.00 13.29 6.21
C VAL A 444 -19.11 14.43 7.24
N ALA A 445 -19.33 14.11 8.52
CA ALA A 445 -19.40 15.11 9.59
C ALA A 445 -18.08 15.87 9.78
N ALA A 446 -16.94 15.27 9.42
CA ALA A 446 -15.63 15.90 9.42
C ALA A 446 -15.30 16.65 8.12
N GLY A 447 -16.19 16.63 7.12
CA GLY A 447 -15.97 17.23 5.80
C GLY A 447 -15.13 16.37 4.85
N ASP A 448 -14.90 15.10 5.17
CA ASP A 448 -14.23 14.13 4.30
C ASP A 448 -15.22 13.37 3.42
N GLU A 449 -14.70 12.71 2.39
CA GLU A 449 -15.47 11.80 1.54
C GLU A 449 -15.89 10.54 2.31
N GLU A 450 -17.12 10.07 2.08
CA GLU A 450 -17.74 8.96 2.79
C GLU A 450 -16.88 7.67 2.80
N TRP A 451 -16.22 7.38 1.68
CA TRP A 451 -15.39 6.19 1.52
C TRP A 451 -14.11 6.22 2.37
N LYS A 452 -13.70 7.39 2.90
CA LYS A 452 -12.57 7.57 3.82
C LYS A 452 -12.94 7.19 5.26
N SER A 453 -13.63 6.06 5.44
CA SER A 453 -14.04 5.52 6.73
C SER A 453 -13.73 4.02 6.85
N VAL A 454 -13.57 3.53 8.08
CA VAL A 454 -13.32 2.11 8.36
C VAL A 454 -14.50 1.24 7.88
N GLU A 455 -15.72 1.71 8.13
CA GLU A 455 -16.95 1.07 7.70
C GLU A 455 -16.99 0.84 6.17
N ALA A 456 -16.77 1.89 5.38
CA ALA A 456 -16.81 1.81 3.92
C ALA A 456 -15.66 0.95 3.38
N ALA A 457 -14.46 1.09 3.96
CA ALA A 457 -13.29 0.31 3.59
C ALA A 457 -13.46 -1.20 3.82
N ALA A 458 -14.10 -1.58 4.93
CA ALA A 458 -14.37 -2.97 5.26
C ALA A 458 -15.40 -3.59 4.29
N GLU A 459 -16.43 -2.84 3.92
CA GLU A 459 -17.43 -3.29 2.94
C GLU A 459 -16.85 -3.40 1.53
N GLU A 460 -16.03 -2.43 1.10
CA GLU A 460 -15.33 -2.49 -0.18
C GLU A 460 -14.40 -3.70 -0.25
N SER A 461 -13.74 -4.04 0.86
CA SER A 461 -12.91 -5.24 0.96
C SER A 461 -13.71 -6.52 0.70
N LEU A 462 -14.91 -6.63 1.28
CA LEU A 462 -15.79 -7.77 1.05
C LEU A 462 -16.35 -7.80 -0.37
N ASN A 463 -16.68 -6.63 -0.94
CA ASN A 463 -17.14 -6.49 -2.33
C ASN A 463 -16.07 -6.94 -3.34
N ALA A 464 -14.81 -6.61 -3.09
CA ALA A 464 -13.67 -7.05 -3.91
C ALA A 464 -13.36 -8.55 -3.73
N VAL A 465 -13.41 -9.07 -2.50
CA VAL A 465 -13.07 -10.48 -2.20
C VAL A 465 -14.20 -11.45 -2.54
N LYS A 466 -15.47 -11.03 -2.49
CA LYS A 466 -16.66 -11.84 -2.81
C LYS A 466 -16.62 -13.27 -2.23
N ASP A 467 -16.25 -13.44 -0.97
CA ASP A 467 -16.12 -14.76 -0.32
C ASP A 467 -15.12 -15.73 -1.01
N ALA A 468 -14.11 -15.22 -1.73
CA ALA A 468 -13.00 -16.05 -2.22
C ALA A 468 -12.00 -16.42 -1.11
N THR A 469 -11.97 -15.63 -0.04
CA THR A 469 -11.14 -15.85 1.15
C THR A 469 -11.72 -15.17 2.39
N ILE A 470 -11.13 -15.42 3.55
CA ILE A 470 -11.47 -14.75 4.81
C ILE A 470 -10.85 -13.35 4.82
N VAL A 471 -11.58 -12.35 5.33
CA VAL A 471 -11.16 -10.95 5.40
C VAL A 471 -11.13 -10.45 6.85
N TYR A 472 -10.03 -9.79 7.22
CA TYR A 472 -9.88 -9.04 8.47
C TYR A 472 -9.65 -7.56 8.17
N GLY A 473 -10.61 -6.72 8.57
CA GLY A 473 -10.44 -5.27 8.56
C GLY A 473 -9.28 -4.87 9.48
N SER A 474 -8.34 -4.09 8.96
CA SER A 474 -7.08 -3.79 9.64
C SER A 474 -7.00 -2.32 10.02
N LEU A 475 -6.58 -2.02 11.25
CA LEU A 475 -6.49 -0.65 11.76
C LEU A 475 -5.04 -0.21 11.93
N TYR A 476 -4.73 1.03 11.51
CA TYR A 476 -3.46 1.68 11.84
C TYR A 476 -3.61 2.51 13.12
N LEU A 477 -3.20 1.94 14.24
CA LEU A 477 -3.50 2.44 15.59
C LEU A 477 -3.01 3.85 15.87
N VAL A 478 -1.95 4.31 15.20
CA VAL A 478 -1.47 5.70 15.36
C VAL A 478 -2.52 6.73 14.95
N GLN A 479 -3.42 6.39 14.02
CA GLN A 479 -4.48 7.28 13.56
C GLN A 479 -5.46 7.64 14.69
N TYR A 480 -5.45 6.89 15.80
CA TYR A 480 -6.30 7.11 16.95
C TYR A 480 -5.55 7.67 18.17
N GLN A 481 -4.32 8.14 18.00
CA GLN A 481 -3.56 8.76 19.09
C GLN A 481 -4.39 9.85 19.80
N GLY A 482 -4.47 9.76 21.14
CA GLY A 482 -5.25 10.67 21.96
C GLY A 482 -6.78 10.54 21.82
N ARG A 483 -7.28 9.54 21.07
CA ARG A 483 -8.71 9.36 20.75
C ARG A 483 -9.16 7.89 20.94
N PRO A 484 -9.07 7.33 22.16
CA PRO A 484 -9.39 5.92 22.41
C PRO A 484 -10.83 5.55 22.07
N ASP A 485 -11.80 6.47 22.18
CA ASP A 485 -13.19 6.21 21.78
C ASP A 485 -13.33 6.02 20.27
N LYS A 486 -12.59 6.78 19.45
CA LYS A 486 -12.55 6.56 18.01
C LYS A 486 -11.92 5.20 17.68
N PHE A 487 -10.86 4.81 18.39
CA PHE A 487 -10.28 3.48 18.24
C PHE A 487 -11.30 2.37 18.54
N ARG A 488 -12.03 2.45 19.66
CA ARG A 488 -13.06 1.46 20.02
C ARG A 488 -14.14 1.33 18.94
N ARG A 489 -14.63 2.45 18.43
CA ARG A 489 -15.64 2.48 17.37
C ARG A 489 -15.12 1.91 16.06
N ALA A 490 -13.90 2.26 15.66
CA ALA A 490 -13.26 1.70 14.48
C ALA A 490 -13.04 0.19 14.60
N LEU A 491 -12.60 -0.28 15.77
CA LEU A 491 -12.45 -1.71 16.04
C LEU A 491 -13.80 -2.43 15.94
N HIS A 492 -14.86 -1.84 16.50
CA HIS A 492 -16.21 -2.34 16.33
C HIS A 492 -16.60 -2.46 14.86
N GLU A 493 -16.35 -1.45 14.02
CA GLU A 493 -16.65 -1.54 12.58
C GLU A 493 -15.89 -2.69 11.88
N CYS A 494 -14.61 -2.92 12.19
CA CYS A 494 -13.90 -4.08 11.62
C CYS A 494 -14.55 -5.41 12.01
N LEU A 495 -14.89 -5.58 13.29
CA LEU A 495 -15.48 -6.80 13.84
C LEU A 495 -16.93 -7.04 13.39
N GLU A 496 -17.68 -5.96 13.17
CA GLU A 496 -19.03 -6.04 12.63
C GLU A 496 -18.99 -6.35 11.14
N LYS A 497 -18.21 -5.65 10.35
CA LYS A 497 -18.26 -5.82 8.90
C LYS A 497 -17.58 -7.11 8.45
N THR A 498 -16.41 -7.44 8.99
CA THR A 498 -15.56 -8.55 8.52
C THR A 498 -15.47 -9.71 9.52
N GLN A 499 -14.72 -10.77 9.20
CA GLN A 499 -14.64 -11.96 10.07
C GLN A 499 -13.66 -11.79 11.25
N GLY A 500 -13.16 -10.59 11.49
CA GLY A 500 -12.19 -10.30 12.54
C GLY A 500 -11.48 -8.95 12.32
N CYS A 501 -10.36 -8.77 12.99
CA CYS A 501 -9.54 -7.58 12.79
C CYS A 501 -8.04 -7.89 12.86
N MET A 502 -7.24 -7.01 12.25
CA MET A 502 -5.81 -6.91 12.52
C MET A 502 -5.45 -5.54 13.09
N LEU A 503 -4.63 -5.53 14.13
CA LEU A 503 -4.16 -4.32 14.80
C LEU A 503 -2.72 -4.02 14.38
N PHE A 504 -2.54 -3.01 13.53
CA PHE A 504 -1.24 -2.49 13.15
C PHE A 504 -0.95 -1.21 13.94
N ASP A 505 -0.07 -1.20 14.92
CA ASP A 505 0.92 -2.19 15.27
C ASP A 505 1.04 -2.27 16.80
N LEU A 506 1.63 -3.35 17.30
CA LEU A 506 1.93 -3.60 18.72
C LEU A 506 2.51 -2.35 19.42
N VAL A 507 3.40 -1.61 18.75
CA VAL A 507 4.08 -0.46 19.37
C VAL A 507 3.11 0.57 19.93
N TYR A 508 1.96 0.77 19.27
CA TYR A 508 0.96 1.74 19.69
C TYR A 508 0.08 1.22 20.83
N VAL A 509 -0.21 -0.08 20.87
CA VAL A 509 -0.88 -0.71 22.02
C VAL A 509 -0.05 -0.49 23.29
N ARG A 510 1.27 -0.69 23.19
CA ARG A 510 2.18 -0.49 24.32
C ARG A 510 2.35 0.98 24.66
N LYS A 511 2.64 1.83 23.68
CA LYS A 511 2.87 3.27 23.86
C LYS A 511 1.67 3.98 24.49
N TYR A 512 0.45 3.58 24.14
CA TYR A 512 -0.78 4.20 24.65
C TYR A 512 -1.42 3.42 25.81
N ASN A 513 -0.80 2.32 26.25
CA ASN A 513 -1.32 1.41 27.28
C ASN A 513 -2.77 0.95 27.00
N TRP A 514 -3.05 0.52 25.77
CA TRP A 514 -4.40 0.13 25.33
C TRP A 514 -4.77 -1.33 25.59
N TRP A 515 -3.98 -2.06 26.40
CA TRP A 515 -4.27 -3.46 26.74
C TRP A 515 -5.65 -3.65 27.38
N ASP A 516 -6.07 -2.75 28.26
CA ASP A 516 -7.40 -2.85 28.87
C ASP A 516 -8.53 -2.51 27.91
N LEU A 517 -8.29 -1.64 26.90
CA LEU A 517 -9.25 -1.43 25.82
C LEU A 517 -9.43 -2.69 24.98
N LEU A 518 -8.34 -3.41 24.71
CA LEU A 518 -8.41 -4.69 23.99
C LEU A 518 -9.15 -5.76 24.80
N LYS A 519 -8.91 -5.87 26.11
CA LYS A 519 -9.68 -6.79 26.98
C LYS A 519 -11.17 -6.48 26.97
N GLN A 520 -11.55 -5.20 26.98
CA GLN A 520 -12.95 -4.78 26.91
C GLN A 520 -13.58 -5.08 25.54
N ALA A 521 -12.81 -4.91 24.45
CA ALA A 521 -13.27 -5.25 23.11
C ALA A 521 -13.35 -6.77 22.87
N PHE A 522 -12.50 -7.54 23.56
CA PHE A 522 -12.38 -9.00 23.44
C PHE A 522 -12.67 -9.70 24.77
N PRO A 523 -13.89 -9.58 25.33
CA PRO A 523 -14.18 -10.02 26.69
C PRO A 523 -14.09 -11.54 26.88
N THR A 524 -14.32 -12.31 25.81
CA THR A 524 -14.26 -13.77 25.83
C THR A 524 -13.31 -14.30 24.74
N PRO A 525 -12.58 -15.41 24.99
CA PRO A 525 -11.79 -16.08 23.97
C PRO A 525 -12.64 -16.49 22.75
N ARG A 526 -12.05 -16.40 21.56
CA ARG A 526 -12.67 -16.81 20.29
C ARG A 526 -11.62 -17.51 19.43
N LYS A 527 -12.04 -18.49 18.63
CA LYS A 527 -11.18 -19.13 17.63
C LYS A 527 -11.16 -18.27 16.36
N ALA A 528 -9.98 -18.12 15.75
CA ALA A 528 -9.84 -17.40 14.50
C ALA A 528 -10.47 -18.21 13.34
N PRO A 529 -11.19 -17.57 12.40
CA PRO A 529 -11.75 -18.26 11.24
C PRO A 529 -10.72 -19.04 10.42
N HIS A 530 -9.51 -18.51 10.23
CA HIS A 530 -8.45 -19.19 9.46
C HIS A 530 -7.93 -20.47 10.13
N ALA A 531 -8.09 -20.60 11.45
CA ALA A 531 -7.67 -21.75 12.23
C ALA A 531 -8.71 -22.89 12.24
N VAL A 532 -9.88 -22.69 11.62
CA VAL A 532 -10.94 -23.70 11.57
C VAL A 532 -10.79 -24.53 10.30
N PRO A 533 -10.50 -25.84 10.42
CA PRO A 533 -10.46 -26.73 9.26
C PRO A 533 -11.75 -26.66 8.44
N ASP A 534 -11.63 -26.75 7.13
CA ASP A 534 -12.73 -26.78 6.14
C ASP A 534 -13.62 -25.52 6.07
N LEU A 535 -13.45 -24.53 6.95
CA LEU A 535 -14.26 -23.30 6.92
C LEU A 535 -14.10 -22.57 5.58
N LEU A 536 -12.86 -22.40 5.13
CA LEU A 536 -12.57 -21.75 3.85
C LEU A 536 -13.13 -22.55 2.66
N THR A 537 -13.08 -23.88 2.72
CA THR A 537 -13.68 -24.75 1.70
C THR A 537 -15.18 -24.51 1.60
N GLN A 538 -15.89 -24.49 2.74
CA GLN A 538 -17.33 -24.22 2.80
C GLN A 538 -17.68 -22.83 2.26
N ILE A 539 -16.89 -21.81 2.63
CA ILE A 539 -17.05 -20.43 2.12
C ILE A 539 -16.95 -20.40 0.58
N ARG A 540 -15.93 -21.07 0.03
CA ARG A 540 -15.68 -21.11 -1.42
C ARG A 540 -16.72 -21.91 -2.19
N GLU A 541 -17.20 -23.02 -1.63
CA GLU A 541 -18.26 -23.83 -2.23
C GLU A 541 -19.56 -23.04 -2.36
N HIS A 542 -19.96 -22.30 -1.32
CA HIS A 542 -21.13 -21.42 -1.37
C HIS A 542 -20.95 -20.30 -2.40
N GLY A 543 -19.81 -19.59 -2.37
CA GLY A 543 -19.52 -18.52 -3.33
C GLY A 543 -19.45 -19.00 -4.79
N GLY A 544 -19.05 -20.25 -5.01
CA GLY A 544 -19.07 -20.89 -6.34
C GLY A 544 -20.47 -21.29 -6.82
N GLN A 545 -21.39 -21.62 -5.90
CA GLN A 545 -22.79 -21.93 -6.24
C GLN A 545 -23.59 -20.68 -6.62
N GLU A 546 -23.39 -19.55 -5.93
CA GLU A 546 -24.04 -18.29 -6.28
C GLU A 546 -23.60 -17.77 -7.65
N ALA A 547 -22.34 -17.97 -8.04
CA ALA A 547 -21.85 -17.54 -9.35
C ALA A 547 -22.43 -18.34 -10.54
N ARG A 548 -23.08 -19.48 -10.28
CA ARG A 548 -23.72 -20.33 -11.31
C ARG A 548 -25.22 -20.08 -11.46
N LYS A 549 -25.82 -19.31 -10.55
CA LYS A 549 -27.21 -18.87 -10.60
C LYS A 549 -27.27 -17.49 -11.25
#